data_AF-C0XGX2-F1
#
_entry.id   AF-C0XGX2-F1
#
_cell.length_a   1.000
_cell.length_b   1.000
_cell.length_c   1.000
_cell.angle_alpha   90.00
_cell.angle_beta   90.00
_cell.angle_gamma   90.00
#
_symmetry.space_group_name_H-M   'P 1'
#
loop_
_entity.id
_entity.type
_entity.pdbx_description
1 polymer ?
#
loop_
_entity_poly.entity_id
_entity_poly.type
_entity_poly.pdbx_seq_one_letter_code
_entity_poly.pdbx_strand_id
1 'polypeptide(L)'
;MRIGKGTHILDKALLATLPIGPIISAQPVGGGDVNSAYKLVGQNGKKYFLLLHPSDTKDFYRQEIVGLKLLAKTAMVPSVLANGTWESNAIYFLTILILSHLVTNML
;
A
#
# COMPACT_ATOMS: atom_id res chain seq x y z
N MET A 1 -13.56 4.66 -14.20
CA MET A 1 -14.08 5.27 -12.95
C MET A 1 -12.89 5.68 -12.11
N ARG A 2 -12.77 6.97 -11.80
CA ARG A 2 -11.65 7.62 -11.12
C ARG A 2 -12.05 7.85 -9.64
N ILE A 3 -11.29 7.34 -8.66
CA ILE A 3 -11.63 7.47 -7.23
C ILE A 3 -10.70 8.51 -6.57
N GLY A 4 -11.24 9.68 -6.18
CA GLY A 4 -10.49 10.74 -5.47
C GLY A 4 -10.97 12.18 -5.78
N LYS A 5 -10.52 13.17 -5.00
CA LYS A 5 -10.62 14.61 -5.31
C LYS A 5 -9.20 15.16 -5.53
N GLY A 6 -8.99 15.99 -6.57
CA GLY A 6 -7.69 16.59 -6.93
C GLY A 6 -6.94 15.84 -8.04
N THR A 7 -5.66 16.21 -8.26
CA THR A 7 -4.77 15.72 -9.35
C THR A 7 -4.35 14.25 -9.21
N HIS A 8 -4.66 13.60 -8.10
CA HIS A 8 -4.18 12.26 -7.79
C HIS A 8 -5.35 11.28 -7.74
N ILE A 9 -5.46 10.53 -8.82
CA ILE A 9 -6.63 9.72 -9.09
C ILE A 9 -6.22 8.26 -9.06
N LEU A 10 -6.87 7.49 -8.19
CA LEU A 10 -6.73 6.05 -8.16
C LEU A 10 -7.43 5.44 -9.39
N ASP A 11 -6.66 4.70 -10.18
CA ASP A 11 -7.14 3.99 -11.36
C ASP A 11 -7.61 2.58 -11.01
N LYS A 12 -8.79 2.18 -11.49
CA LYS A 12 -9.30 0.82 -11.37
C LYS A 12 -8.41 -0.19 -12.11
N ALA A 13 -7.79 0.20 -13.22
CA ALA A 13 -6.86 -0.67 -13.95
C ALA A 13 -5.63 -0.99 -13.10
N LEU A 14 -5.04 0.01 -12.43
CA LEU A 14 -3.97 -0.21 -11.46
C LEU A 14 -4.41 -1.18 -10.36
N LEU A 15 -5.59 -0.94 -9.76
CA LEU A 15 -6.11 -1.82 -8.71
C LEU A 15 -6.22 -3.29 -9.14
N ALA A 16 -6.56 -3.54 -10.41
CA ALA A 16 -6.66 -4.89 -10.97
C ALA A 16 -5.28 -5.57 -11.17
N THR A 17 -4.20 -4.81 -11.21
CA THR A 17 -2.82 -5.35 -11.33
C THR A 17 -2.18 -5.71 -9.99
N LEU A 18 -2.77 -5.27 -8.87
CA LEU A 18 -2.17 -5.50 -7.56
C LEU A 18 -2.23 -7.01 -7.19
N PRO A 19 -1.15 -7.57 -6.59
CA PRO A 19 -1.06 -9.00 -6.29
C PRO A 19 -1.83 -9.39 -5.02
N ILE A 20 -3.05 -8.87 -4.85
CA ILE A 20 -3.90 -9.06 -3.65
C ILE A 20 -5.33 -9.49 -4.00
N GLY A 21 -5.59 -9.79 -5.28
CA GLY A 21 -6.90 -10.18 -5.78
C GLY A 21 -7.89 -9.01 -5.86
N PRO A 22 -9.19 -9.29 -6.09
CA PRO A 22 -10.20 -8.26 -6.24
C PRO A 22 -10.36 -7.38 -5.00
N ILE A 23 -10.49 -6.08 -5.24
CA ILE A 23 -10.70 -5.06 -4.21
C ILE A 23 -12.18 -4.67 -4.19
N ILE A 24 -12.78 -4.72 -3.00
CA ILE A 24 -14.19 -4.39 -2.78
C ILE A 24 -14.39 -2.97 -2.24
N SER A 25 -13.34 -2.37 -1.67
CA SER A 25 -13.37 -0.99 -1.20
C SER A 25 -12.00 -0.33 -1.30
N ALA A 26 -11.99 0.94 -1.69
CA ALA A 26 -10.81 1.81 -1.68
C ALA A 26 -11.22 3.16 -1.10
N GLN A 27 -10.58 3.59 -0.02
CA GLN A 27 -10.87 4.84 0.68
C GLN A 27 -9.59 5.67 0.78
N PRO A 28 -9.62 6.95 0.38
CA PRO A 28 -8.49 7.84 0.63
C PRO A 28 -8.32 8.01 2.14
N VAL A 29 -7.07 8.08 2.58
CA VAL A 29 -6.69 8.33 3.97
C VAL A 29 -5.87 9.61 4.00
N GLY A 30 -6.26 10.55 4.87
CA GLY A 30 -5.49 11.77 5.10
C GLY A 30 -4.16 11.43 5.78
N GLY A 31 -3.10 12.20 5.52
CA GLY A 31 -1.82 11.93 6.18
C GLY A 31 -0.55 12.51 5.59
N GLY A 32 -0.60 13.28 4.48
CA GLY A 32 0.57 14.05 4.03
C GLY A 32 0.49 14.56 2.60
N ASP A 33 1.29 15.59 2.29
CA ASP A 33 1.29 16.28 0.99
C ASP A 33 2.10 15.54 -0.10
N VAL A 34 2.90 14.54 0.30
CA VAL A 34 3.88 13.88 -0.58
C VAL A 34 3.31 12.69 -1.35
N ASN A 35 2.43 11.89 -0.73
CA ASN A 35 1.87 10.68 -1.30
C ASN A 35 0.34 10.70 -1.23
N SER A 36 -0.32 10.21 -2.27
CA SER A 36 -1.72 9.84 -2.15
C SER A 36 -1.83 8.47 -1.50
N ALA A 37 -2.54 8.41 -0.38
CA ALA A 37 -2.66 7.20 0.42
C ALA A 37 -4.10 6.66 0.37
N TYR A 38 -4.21 5.34 0.22
CA TYR A 38 -5.48 4.64 0.15
C TYR A 38 -5.48 3.41 1.06
N LYS A 39 -6.56 3.27 1.83
CA LYS A 39 -6.92 2.03 2.51
C LYS A 39 -7.73 1.18 1.55
N LEU A 40 -7.26 -0.03 1.28
CA LEU A 40 -7.94 -1.01 0.43
C LEU A 40 -8.51 -2.15 1.28
N VAL A 41 -9.65 -2.68 0.85
CA VAL A 41 -10.24 -3.91 1.40
C VAL A 41 -10.34 -4.91 0.26
N GLY A 42 -9.64 -6.03 0.38
CA GLY A 42 -9.73 -7.15 -0.55
C GLY A 42 -11.01 -7.96 -0.32
N GLN A 43 -11.42 -8.73 -1.33
CA GLN A 43 -12.59 -9.62 -1.23
C GLN A 43 -12.46 -10.66 -0.09
N ASN A 44 -11.23 -11.02 0.28
CA ASN A 44 -10.94 -11.88 1.43
C ASN A 44 -11.04 -11.16 2.79
N GLY A 45 -11.52 -9.92 2.84
CA GLY A 45 -11.67 -9.12 4.05
C GLY A 45 -10.36 -8.51 4.59
N LYS A 46 -9.20 -8.83 3.98
CA LYS A 46 -7.91 -8.27 4.40
C LYS A 46 -7.82 -6.79 4.03
N LYS A 47 -7.13 -6.03 4.87
CA LYS A 47 -6.90 -4.60 4.71
C LYS A 47 -5.48 -4.36 4.23
N TYR A 48 -5.34 -3.47 3.25
CA TYR A 48 -4.04 -3.10 2.68
C TYR A 48 -3.89 -1.60 2.65
N PHE A 49 -2.65 -1.13 2.58
CA PHE A 49 -2.32 0.27 2.42
C PHE A 49 -1.57 0.47 1.11
N LEU A 50 -2.10 1.33 0.26
CA LEU A 50 -1.52 1.69 -1.02
C LEU A 50 -1.08 3.15 -0.97
N LEU A 51 0.20 3.39 -1.20
CA LEU A 51 0.73 4.72 -1.46
C LEU A 51 0.98 4.88 -2.97
N LEU A 52 0.62 6.06 -3.49
CA LEU A 52 0.93 6.50 -4.84
C LEU A 52 1.73 7.79 -4.79
N HIS A 53 2.85 7.82 -5.49
CA HIS A 53 3.69 9.00 -5.65
C HIS A 53 3.71 9.44 -7.12
N PRO A 54 3.43 10.73 -7.43
CA PRO A 54 3.48 11.26 -8.79
C PRO A 54 4.93 11.57 -9.18
N SER A 55 5.71 10.54 -9.51
CA SER A 55 7.09 10.69 -9.95
C SER A 55 7.49 9.57 -10.91
N ASP A 56 8.52 9.85 -11.70
CA ASP A 56 9.26 8.96 -12.59
C ASP A 56 10.45 8.27 -11.88
N THR A 57 10.77 8.67 -10.65
CA THR A 57 11.94 8.17 -9.92
C THR A 57 11.67 6.79 -9.32
N LYS A 58 11.85 5.73 -10.11
CA LYS A 58 11.54 4.32 -9.78
C LYS A 58 11.96 3.86 -8.37
N ASP A 59 12.99 4.49 -7.79
CA ASP A 59 13.54 4.16 -6.49
C ASP A 59 12.98 4.97 -5.31
N PHE A 60 11.91 5.73 -5.50
CA PHE A 60 11.31 6.60 -4.48
C PHE A 60 11.08 5.88 -3.13
N TYR A 61 10.53 4.66 -3.16
CA TYR A 61 10.27 3.86 -1.95
C TYR A 61 11.45 2.97 -1.50
N ARG A 62 12.62 3.06 -2.14
CA ARG A 62 13.77 2.18 -1.83
C ARG A 62 14.18 2.29 -0.35
N GLN A 63 14.29 3.51 0.17
CA GLN A 63 14.68 3.75 1.57
C GLN A 63 13.61 3.26 2.55
N GLU A 64 12.33 3.47 2.24
CA GLU A 64 11.20 2.97 3.05
C GLU A 64 11.22 1.44 3.14
N ILE A 65 11.44 0.75 2.01
CA ILE A 65 11.55 -0.72 1.96
C ILE A 65 12.69 -1.21 2.84
N VAL A 66 13.86 -0.56 2.77
CA VAL A 66 15.02 -0.92 3.59
C VAL A 66 14.74 -0.68 5.07
N GLY A 67 14.16 0.47 5.42
CA GLY A 67 13.77 0.82 6.79
C GLY A 67 12.80 -0.19 7.40
N LEU A 68 11.73 -0.54 6.70
CA LEU A 68 10.76 -1.55 7.16
C LEU A 68 11.41 -2.92 7.36
N LYS A 69 12.30 -3.35 6.45
CA LYS A 69 13.04 -4.62 6.62
C LYS A 69 13.94 -4.63 7.84
N LEU A 70 14.56 -3.50 8.17
CA LEU A 70 15.40 -3.38 9.37
C LEU A 70 14.54 -3.36 10.63
N LEU A 71 13.47 -2.58 10.65
CA LEU A 71 12.55 -2.47 11.79
C LEU A 71 11.80 -3.77 12.08
N ALA A 72 11.49 -4.58 11.06
CA ALA A 72 10.86 -5.88 11.22
C ALA A 72 11.66 -6.86 12.10
N LYS A 73 12.95 -6.60 12.33
CA LYS A 73 13.79 -7.39 13.24
C LYS A 73 13.45 -7.17 14.71
N THR A 74 12.82 -6.04 15.05
CA THR A 74 12.62 -5.61 16.44
C THR A 74 11.21 -5.13 16.74
N ALA A 75 10.38 -4.89 15.73
CA ALA A 75 9.01 -4.39 15.90
C ALA A 75 8.07 -4.97 14.86
N MET A 76 6.77 -5.02 15.21
CA MET A 76 5.72 -5.28 14.23
C MET A 76 5.61 -4.08 13.30
N VAL A 77 5.85 -4.31 12.01
CA VAL A 77 5.76 -3.29 10.96
C VAL A 77 4.97 -3.82 9.77
N PRO A 78 4.46 -2.92 8.90
CA PRO A 78 3.85 -3.33 7.64
C PRO A 78 4.83 -4.16 6.80
N SER A 79 4.34 -5.26 6.24
CA SER A 79 5.03 -6.05 5.22
C SER A 79 4.79 -5.43 3.85
N VAL A 80 5.88 -5.25 3.09
CA VAL A 80 5.81 -4.81 1.70
C VAL A 80 5.39 -5.98 0.82
N LEU A 81 4.25 -5.84 0.14
CA LEU A 81 3.73 -6.87 -0.77
C LEU A 81 4.17 -6.62 -2.21
N ALA A 82 4.19 -5.36 -2.63
CA ALA A 82 4.59 -4.98 -3.98
C ALA A 82 5.01 -3.51 -4.05
N ASN A 83 5.86 -3.20 -5.02
CA ASN A 83 6.16 -1.83 -5.43
C ASN A 83 6.45 -1.82 -6.93
N GLY A 84 6.21 -0.71 -7.61
CA GLY A 84 6.49 -0.60 -9.03
C GLY A 84 5.98 0.69 -9.64
N THR A 85 6.03 0.79 -10.96
CA THR A 85 5.53 1.93 -11.73
C THR A 85 4.18 1.66 -12.35
N TRP A 86 3.36 2.69 -12.51
CA TRP A 86 2.10 2.67 -13.24
C TRP A 86 2.10 3.76 -14.32
N GLU A 87 1.81 3.37 -15.57
CA GLU A 87 1.67 4.26 -16.75
C GLU A 87 2.70 5.40 -16.84
N SER A 88 3.98 5.07 -16.57
CA SER A 88 5.13 6.00 -16.60
C SER A 88 5.07 7.23 -15.68
N ASN A 89 3.96 7.45 -14.98
CA ASN A 89 3.65 8.71 -14.28
C ASN A 89 3.41 8.53 -12.79
N ALA A 90 3.44 7.30 -12.30
CA ALA A 90 3.24 7.03 -10.88
C ALA A 90 4.10 5.86 -10.42
N ILE A 91 4.46 5.92 -9.15
CA ILE A 91 5.07 4.80 -8.42
C ILE A 91 4.09 4.39 -7.34
N TYR A 92 3.87 3.09 -7.21
CA TYR A 92 3.02 2.52 -6.17
C TYR A 92 3.83 1.75 -5.14
N PHE A 93 3.32 1.74 -3.92
CA PHE A 93 3.84 0.97 -2.80
C PHE A 93 2.70 0.35 -2.02
N LEU A 94 2.64 -0.97 -2.03
CA LEU A 94 1.58 -1.76 -1.43
C LEU A 94 2.09 -2.49 -0.21
N THR A 95 1.43 -2.27 0.92
CA THR A 95 1.76 -2.93 2.19
C THR A 95 0.53 -3.54 2.85
N ILE A 96 0.79 -4.47 3.77
CA ILE A 96 -0.19 -5.03 4.70
C ILE A 96 0.41 -5.05 6.10
N LEU A 97 -0.41 -4.74 7.11
CA LEU A 97 -0.06 -5.05 8.48
C LEU A 97 -0.85 -6.29 8.91
N ILE A 98 -0.16 -7.40 9.15
CA ILE A 98 -0.78 -8.62 9.69
C ILE A 98 -0.53 -8.63 11.19
N LEU A 99 -1.57 -8.37 11.97
CA LEU A 99 -1.56 -8.56 13.42
C LEU A 99 -1.80 -10.04 13.72
N SER A 100 -0.80 -10.88 13.47
CA SER A 100 -0.83 -12.25 13.95
C SER A 100 0.53 -12.56 14.54
N HIS A 101 0.69 -12.28 15.83
CA HIS A 101 1.52 -12.99 16.83
C HIS A 101 1.29 -12.29 18.18
N LEU A 102 0.26 -12.74 18.89
CA LEU A 102 -0.14 -12.52 20.30
C LEU A 102 -1.64 -12.93 20.32
N VAL A 103 -2.10 -14.09 20.78
CA VAL A 103 -1.67 -15.03 21.81
C VAL A 103 -2.11 -16.44 21.36
N THR A 104 -1.19 -17.38 21.24
CA THR A 104 -1.51 -18.82 21.25
C THR A 104 -0.55 -19.46 22.23
N ASN A 105 -0.78 -19.19 23.51
CA ASN A 105 -0.39 -20.01 24.65
C ASN A 105 -0.96 -19.35 25.90
N MET A 106 -2.12 -19.84 26.32
CA MET A 106 -2.47 -20.09 27.72
C MET A 106 -3.74 -20.96 27.66
N LEU A 107 -3.52 -22.27 27.79
CA LEU A 107 -4.48 -23.18 28.41
C LEU A 107 -4.68 -22.75 29.87
#